data_AF-A0AAW0HQH0-F1
#
_entry.id   AF-A0AAW0HQH0-F1
#
_cell.length_a   1.000
_cell.length_b   1.000
_cell.length_c   1.000
_cell.angle_alpha   90.00
_cell.angle_beta   90.00
_cell.angle_gamma   90.00
#
_symmetry.space_group_name_H-M   'P 1'
#
loop_
_entity.id
_entity.type
_entity.pdbx_description
1 polymer ?
#
loop_
_entity_poly.entity_id
_entity_poly.type
_entity_poly.pdbx_seq_one_letter_code
_entity_poly.pdbx_strand_id
1 'polypeptide(L)' 'AGRKERSDALNSAIDKMTKKTRDLRRQLRKAVMDHVSDSFLETNVPLLVLIEAAKNGNEKEVREYAQVFREHANKLIE' A
#
# COMPACT_ATOMS: atom_id res chain seq x y z
N ALA A 1 5.63 51.98 3.84
CA ALA A 1 6.64 50.93 4.14
C ALA A 1 6.04 49.53 4.40
N GLY A 2 4.86 49.36 4.98
CA GLY A 2 4.40 48.02 5.47
C GLY A 2 3.83 46.99 4.46
N ARG A 3 3.77 47.27 3.15
CA ARG A 3 3.17 46.34 2.16
C ARG A 3 4.17 45.27 1.67
N LYS A 4 5.46 45.58 1.67
CA LYS A 4 6.54 44.73 1.16
C LYS A 4 6.84 43.57 2.13
N GLU A 5 7.01 43.86 3.42
CA GLU A 5 7.18 42.83 4.47
C GLU A 5 5.99 41.87 4.58
N ARG A 6 4.76 42.38 4.43
CA ARG A 6 3.55 41.53 4.38
C ARG A 6 3.56 40.58 3.18
N SER A 7 4.10 41.02 2.05
CA SER A 7 4.26 40.19 0.85
C SER A 7 5.31 39.11 1.06
N ASP A 8 6.41 39.42 1.73
CA ASP A 8 7.50 38.46 1.96
C ASP A 8 7.10 37.36 2.95
N ALA A 9 6.36 37.73 4.00
CA ALA A 9 5.77 36.77 4.94
C ALA A 9 4.72 35.87 4.27
N LEU A 10 3.88 36.44 3.39
CA LEU A 10 2.88 35.68 2.63
C LEU A 10 3.53 34.70 1.65
N ASN A 11 4.54 35.15 0.89
CA ASN A 11 5.28 34.30 -0.03
C ASN A 11 5.97 33.15 0.70
N SER A 12 6.58 33.41 1.85
CA SER A 12 7.18 32.36 2.69
C SER A 12 6.15 31.32 3.16
N ALA A 13 4.92 31.75 3.49
CA ALA A 13 3.85 30.84 3.87
C ALA A 13 3.37 29.98 2.68
N ILE A 14 3.27 30.57 1.48
CA ILE A 14 2.91 29.86 0.24
C ILE A 14 3.97 28.82 -0.12
N ASP A 15 5.26 29.16 -0.01
CA ASP A 15 6.36 28.22 -0.26
C ASP A 15 6.34 27.05 0.73
N LYS A 16 6.13 27.36 2.01
CA LYS A 16 6.00 26.33 3.06
C LYS A 16 4.82 25.40 2.80
N MET A 17 3.67 25.95 2.43
CA MET A 17 2.48 25.17 2.09
C MET A 17 2.75 24.27 0.88
N THR A 18 3.29 24.82 -0.20
CA THR A 18 3.63 24.08 -1.42
C THR A 18 4.61 22.95 -1.15
N LYS A 19 5.66 23.23 -0.37
CA LYS A 19 6.66 22.22 0.03
C LYS A 19 6.03 21.10 0.85
N LYS A 20 5.21 21.42 1.85
CA LYS A 20 4.54 20.43 2.70
C LYS A 20 3.58 19.55 1.92
N THR A 21 2.78 20.12 1.02
CA THR A 21 1.87 19.35 0.16
C THR A 21 2.64 18.44 -0.81
N ARG A 22 3.76 18.90 -1.37
CA ARG A 22 4.63 18.08 -2.22
C ARG A 22 5.25 16.92 -1.45
N ASP A 23 5.73 17.19 -0.25
CA ASP A 23 6.36 16.17 0.60
C ASP A 23 5.34 15.11 1.04
N LEU A 24 4.12 15.52 1.38
CA LEU A 24 3.02 14.60 1.66
C LEU A 24 2.70 13.71 0.44
N ARG A 25 2.56 14.29 -0.75
CA ARG A 25 2.36 13.52 -1.98
C ARG A 25 3.50 12.55 -2.26
N ARG A 26 4.74 12.90 -1.90
CA ARG A 26 5.88 11.98 -2.00
C ARG A 26 5.77 10.81 -1.02
N GLN A 27 5.40 11.07 0.23
CA GLN A 27 5.25 10.01 1.24
C GLN A 27 4.08 9.08 0.90
N LEU A 28 2.95 9.61 0.43
CA LEU A 28 1.82 8.78 -0.01
C LEU A 28 2.22 7.86 -1.18
N ARG A 29 2.98 8.37 -2.15
CA ARG A 29 3.51 7.53 -3.24
C ARG A 29 4.44 6.43 -2.75
N LYS A 30 5.28 6.70 -1.75
CA LYS A 30 6.15 5.69 -1.14
C LYS A 30 5.33 4.64 -0.41
N ALA A 31 4.38 5.04 0.43
CA ALA A 31 3.53 4.11 1.16
C ALA A 31 2.75 3.17 0.23
N VAL A 32 2.24 3.68 -0.91
CA VAL A 32 1.61 2.84 -1.94
C VAL A 32 2.61 1.88 -2.56
N MET A 33 3.82 2.35 -2.90
CA MET A 33 4.86 1.49 -3.46
C MET A 33 5.33 0.40 -2.48
N ASP A 34 5.46 0.72 -1.19
CA ASP A 34 5.82 -0.23 -0.15
C ASP A 34 4.74 -1.33 -0.06
N HIS A 35 3.46 -0.93 -0.06
CA HIS A 35 2.34 -1.89 -0.07
C HIS A 35 2.33 -2.79 -1.30
N VAL A 36 2.53 -2.23 -2.51
CA VAL A 36 2.63 -3.00 -3.75
C VAL A 36 3.83 -3.95 -3.70
N SER A 37 4.98 -3.50 -3.19
CA SER A 37 6.19 -4.33 -3.10
C SER A 37 5.98 -5.53 -2.17
N ASP A 38 5.29 -5.34 -1.06
CA ASP A 38 5.03 -6.40 -0.07
C ASP A 38 3.95 -7.38 -0.57
N SER A 39 2.83 -6.87 -1.10
CA SER A 39 1.70 -7.70 -1.52
C SER A 39 2.01 -8.57 -2.76
N PHE A 40 2.91 -8.12 -3.65
CA PHE A 40 3.22 -8.81 -4.90
C PHE A 40 4.49 -9.68 -4.86
N LEU A 41 5.15 -9.83 -3.71
CA LEU A 41 6.38 -10.63 -3.58
C LEU A 41 6.16 -12.12 -3.91
N GLU A 42 5.07 -12.72 -3.39
CA GLU A 42 4.80 -14.16 -3.48
C GLU A 42 3.31 -14.46 -3.75
N THR A 43 2.82 -14.07 -4.92
CA THR A 43 1.39 -14.21 -5.26
C THR A 43 0.93 -15.64 -5.51
N ASN A 44 1.84 -16.55 -5.84
CA ASN A 44 1.51 -17.92 -6.22
C ASN A 44 1.53 -18.92 -5.05
N VAL A 45 2.21 -18.59 -3.94
CA VAL A 45 2.43 -19.52 -2.83
C VAL A 45 1.12 -20.00 -2.21
N PRO A 46 0.13 -19.14 -1.88
CA PRO A 46 -1.12 -19.59 -1.27
C PRO A 46 -1.94 -20.53 -2.18
N LEU A 47 -1.89 -20.32 -3.50
CA LEU A 47 -2.56 -21.19 -4.47
C LEU A 47 -1.88 -22.56 -4.57
N LEU A 48 -0.54 -22.60 -4.60
CA LEU A 48 0.21 -23.85 -4.67
C LEU A 48 -0.01 -24.72 -3.42
N VAL A 49 -0.02 -24.12 -2.22
CA VAL A 49 -0.31 -24.83 -0.97
C VAL A 49 -1.73 -25.39 -0.97
N LEU A 50 -2.72 -24.64 -1.46
CA LEU A 50 -4.10 -25.10 -1.59
C LEU A 50 -4.22 -26.29 -2.57
N ILE A 51 -3.55 -26.23 -3.72
CA ILE A 51 -3.51 -27.34 -4.70
C ILE A 51 -2.90 -28.59 -4.08
N GLU A 52 -1.83 -28.45 -3.29
CA GLU A 52 -1.15 -29.57 -2.65
C GLU A 52 -2.03 -30.25 -1.58
N ALA A 53 -2.73 -29.47 -0.76
CA ALA A 53 -3.70 -30.00 0.20
C ALA A 53 -4.85 -30.77 -0.51
N ALA A 54 -5.30 -30.25 -1.67
CA ALA A 54 -6.32 -30.90 -2.47
C ALA A 54 -5.83 -32.22 -3.09
N LYS A 55 -4.58 -32.26 -3.59
CA LYS A 55 -3.96 -33.50 -4.11
C LYS A 55 -3.86 -34.60 -3.05
N ASN A 56 -3.60 -34.22 -1.81
CA ASN A 56 -3.52 -35.15 -0.68
C ASN A 56 -4.90 -35.58 -0.14
N GLY A 57 -6.00 -35.06 -0.68
CA GLY A 57 -7.36 -35.40 -0.28
C GLY A 57 -7.75 -34.91 1.12
N ASN A 58 -7.00 -33.96 1.69
CA ASN A 58 -7.25 -33.46 3.04
C ASN A 58 -8.28 -32.32 3.05
N GLU A 59 -9.57 -32.66 3.10
CA GLU A 59 -10.67 -31.68 3.05
C GLU A 59 -10.64 -30.64 4.18
N LYS A 60 -10.03 -30.95 5.32
CA LYS A 60 -9.92 -30.01 6.43
C LYS A 60 -8.89 -28.93 6.10
N GLU A 61 -7.68 -29.34 5.68
CA GLU A 61 -6.62 -28.41 5.27
C GLU A 61 -7.02 -27.59 4.04
N VAL A 62 -7.71 -28.18 3.07
CA VAL A 62 -8.22 -27.45 1.90
C VAL A 62 -9.13 -26.29 2.33
N ARG A 63 -10.01 -26.49 3.31
CA ARG A 63 -10.88 -25.43 3.84
C ARG A 63 -10.08 -24.30 4.52
N GLU A 64 -9.08 -24.68 5.30
CA GLU A 64 -8.20 -23.71 5.99
C GLU A 64 -7.37 -22.91 4.99
N TYR A 65 -6.73 -23.56 4.02
CA TYR A 65 -5.94 -22.89 2.99
C TYR A 65 -6.77 -22.08 1.99
N ALA A 66 -8.03 -22.48 1.73
CA ALA A 66 -8.94 -21.69 0.91
C ALA A 66 -9.24 -20.33 1.54
N GLN A 67 -9.35 -20.26 2.87
CA GLN A 67 -9.51 -19.00 3.57
C GLN A 67 -8.25 -18.12 3.42
N VAL A 68 -7.06 -18.68 3.61
CA VAL A 68 -5.79 -17.96 3.46
C VAL A 68 -5.62 -17.43 2.03
N PHE A 69 -5.93 -18.23 1.02
CA PHE A 69 -5.90 -17.81 -0.39
C PHE A 69 -6.87 -16.65 -0.64
N ARG A 70 -8.09 -16.73 -0.09
CA ARG A 70 -9.09 -15.65 -0.22
C ARG A 70 -8.63 -14.36 0.45
N GLU A 71 -8.05 -14.44 1.64
CA GLU A 71 -7.50 -13.27 2.33
C GLU A 71 -6.33 -12.66 1.56
N HIS A 72 -5.45 -13.48 0.98
CA HIS A 72 -4.39 -13.01 0.11
C HIS A 72 -4.93 -12.32 -1.15
N ALA A 73 -5.96 -12.88 -1.78
CA ALA A 73 -6.62 -12.27 -2.93
C ALA A 73 -7.28 -10.93 -2.57
N ASN A 74 -7.91 -10.81 -1.40
CA ASN A 74 -8.46 -9.54 -0.94
C ASN A 74 -7.36 -8.48 -0.73
N LYS A 75 -6.21 -8.85 -0.17
CA LYS A 75 -5.05 -7.94 0.00
C LYS A 75 -4.45 -7.47 -1.33
N LEU A 76 -4.64 -8.21 -2.43
CA LEU A 76 -4.22 -7.79 -3.77
C LEU A 76 -5.22 -6.82 -4.42
N ILE A 77 -6.46 -6.79 -3.94
CA ILE A 77 -7.53 -5.90 -4.44
C ILE A 77 -7.53 -4.56 -3.69
N GLU A 78 -7.19 -4.57 -2.40
CA GLU A 78 -6.97 -3.36 -1.57
C GLU A 78 -5.83 -2.47 -2.10
#